data_AF-A0A519MDL1-F1
#
_entry.id   AF-A0A519MDL1-F1
#
_cell.length_a   1.000
_cell.length_b   1.000
_cell.length_c   1.000
_cell.angle_alpha   90.00
_cell.angle_beta   90.00
_cell.angle_gamma   90.00
#
_symmetry.space_group_name_H-M   'P 1'
#
loop_
_entity.id
_entity.type
_entity.pdbx_description
1 polymer ?
#
loop_
_entity_poly.entity_id
_entity_poly.type
_entity_poly.pdbx_seq_one_letter_code
_entity_poly.pdbx_strand_id
1 'polypeptide(L)'
;MGPSFNEQFDQHGVWRREFAQQLKRLGDWMSSHDLMDSAVRERLHRLEEQVRSDKVMVAFVAEFSRGKSELINAIFFADYGRRIMPASAGRTTMCPTELGYEANVPPSLRLLPIETRLQVQSLAEWRMKPERWHEIRLDV
;
A
#
# COMPACT_ATOMS: atom_id res chain seq x y z
N MET A 1 6.57 25.91 -10.58
CA MET A 1 6.78 24.78 -9.65
C MET A 1 5.71 23.75 -10.00
N GLY A 2 6.09 22.48 -10.24
CA GLY A 2 5.10 21.42 -10.50
C GLY A 2 4.40 20.98 -9.20
N PRO A 3 3.37 20.13 -9.30
CA PRO A 3 2.66 19.61 -8.12
C PRO A 3 3.61 18.83 -7.21
N SER A 4 3.41 18.96 -5.90
CA SER A 4 4.17 18.21 -4.89
C SER A 4 3.96 16.70 -5.04
N PHE A 5 4.82 15.90 -4.41
CA PHE A 5 4.67 14.44 -4.44
C PHE A 5 3.31 14.00 -3.88
N ASN A 6 2.86 14.57 -2.76
CA ASN A 6 1.56 14.26 -2.16
C ASN A 6 0.41 14.69 -3.08
N GLU A 7 0.51 15.85 -3.73
CA GLU A 7 -0.48 16.29 -4.70
C GLU A 7 -0.58 15.36 -5.91
N GLN A 8 0.53 14.81 -6.40
CA GLN A 8 0.53 13.81 -7.47
C GLN A 8 -0.17 12.51 -7.03
N PHE A 9 0.04 12.08 -5.78
CA PHE A 9 -0.65 10.92 -5.20
C PHE A 9 -2.15 11.15 -5.06
N ASP A 10 -2.55 12.35 -4.60
CA ASP A 10 -3.95 12.72 -4.49
C ASP A 10 -4.64 12.77 -5.86
N GLN A 11 -3.97 13.35 -6.86
CA GLN A 11 -4.44 13.36 -8.25
C GLN A 11 -4.59 11.95 -8.81
N HIS A 12 -3.62 11.06 -8.57
CA HIS A 12 -3.74 9.66 -8.95
C HIS A 12 -4.92 8.97 -8.25
N GLY A 13 -5.15 9.26 -6.97
CA GLY A 13 -6.30 8.77 -6.23
C GLY A 13 -7.64 9.26 -6.79
N VAL A 14 -7.73 10.53 -7.20
CA VAL A 14 -8.91 11.10 -7.89
C VAL A 14 -9.13 10.39 -9.22
N TRP A 15 -8.11 10.31 -10.06
CA TRP A 15 -8.17 9.66 -11.36
C TRP A 15 -8.66 8.20 -11.25
N ARG A 16 -8.17 7.43 -10.28
CA ARG A 16 -8.61 6.05 -10.05
C ARG A 16 -10.09 5.95 -9.73
N ARG A 17 -10.63 6.86 -8.89
CA ARG A 17 -12.06 6.88 -8.56
C ARG A 17 -12.90 7.23 -9.78
N GLU A 18 -12.47 8.20 -10.58
CA GLU A 18 -13.14 8.57 -11.82
C GLU A 18 -13.12 7.43 -12.83
N PHE A 19 -11.98 6.77 -13.01
CA PHE A 19 -11.85 5.62 -13.90
C PHE A 19 -12.77 4.47 -13.49
N ALA A 20 -12.86 4.14 -12.20
CA ALA A 20 -13.81 3.15 -11.69
C ALA A 20 -15.26 3.51 -12.01
N GLN A 21 -15.63 4.80 -11.89
CA GLN A 21 -16.98 5.26 -12.24
C GLN A 21 -17.25 5.13 -13.74
N GLN A 22 -16.28 5.45 -14.61
CA GLN A 22 -16.43 5.29 -16.05
C GLN A 22 -16.55 3.82 -16.45
N LEU A 23 -15.77 2.93 -15.81
CA LEU A 23 -15.85 1.50 -16.03
C LEU A 23 -17.23 0.94 -15.65
N LYS A 24 -17.77 1.37 -14.51
CA LYS A 24 -19.13 1.01 -14.09
C LYS A 24 -20.18 1.50 -15.11
N ARG A 25 -20.10 2.75 -15.55
CA ARG A 25 -21.01 3.32 -16.56
C ARG A 25 -20.96 2.55 -17.88
N LEU A 26 -19.78 2.12 -18.29
CA LEU A 26 -19.62 1.27 -19.47
C LEU A 26 -20.33 -0.08 -19.27
N GLY A 27 -20.15 -0.72 -18.11
CA GLY A 27 -20.83 -1.97 -17.76
C GLY A 27 -22.36 -1.84 -17.77
N ASP A 28 -22.89 -0.78 -17.18
CA ASP A 28 -24.32 -0.46 -17.18
C ASP A 28 -24.84 -0.23 -18.61
N TRP A 29 -24.10 0.56 -19.42
CA TRP A 29 -24.45 0.83 -20.81
C TRP A 29 -24.48 -0.45 -21.66
N MET A 30 -23.43 -1.27 -21.58
CA MET A 30 -23.36 -2.54 -22.32
C MET A 30 -24.49 -3.50 -21.92
N SER A 31 -24.85 -3.53 -20.64
CA SER A 31 -25.97 -4.33 -20.14
C SER A 31 -27.31 -3.85 -20.69
N SER A 32 -27.52 -2.53 -20.77
CA SER A 32 -28.76 -1.95 -21.33
C SER A 32 -28.92 -2.12 -22.85
N HIS A 33 -27.87 -2.52 -23.56
CA HIS A 33 -27.87 -2.73 -25.01
C HIS A 33 -27.69 -4.20 -25.41
N ASP A 34 -27.85 -5.14 -24.47
CA ASP A 34 -27.66 -6.59 -24.68
C ASP A 34 -26.27 -6.97 -25.24
N LEU A 35 -25.25 -6.16 -24.94
CA LEU A 35 -23.85 -6.39 -25.33
C LEU A 35 -23.04 -7.13 -24.25
N MET A 36 -23.70 -7.57 -23.18
CA MET A 36 -23.06 -8.14 -21.99
C MET A 36 -23.09 -9.67 -21.99
N ASP A 37 -22.20 -10.28 -22.76
CA ASP A 37 -21.94 -11.72 -22.67
C ASP A 37 -21.13 -12.10 -21.42
N SER A 38 -20.96 -13.40 -21.20
CA SER A 38 -20.23 -13.92 -20.03
C SER A 38 -18.75 -13.52 -20.01
N ALA A 39 -18.09 -13.49 -21.17
CA ALA A 39 -16.67 -13.17 -21.28
C ALA A 39 -16.40 -11.68 -21.01
N VAL A 40 -17.26 -10.80 -21.53
CA VAL A 40 -17.22 -9.36 -21.28
C VAL A 40 -17.48 -9.07 -19.80
N ARG A 41 -18.49 -9.71 -19.21
CA ARG A 41 -18.82 -9.55 -17.79
C ARG A 41 -17.64 -9.93 -16.89
N GLU A 42 -17.00 -11.06 -17.16
CA GLU A 42 -15.83 -11.50 -16.41
C GLU A 42 -14.65 -10.53 -16.57
N ARG A 43 -14.43 -10.01 -17.79
CA ARG A 43 -13.38 -9.03 -18.05
C ARG A 43 -13.62 -7.71 -17.32
N LEU A 44 -14.85 -7.19 -17.34
CA LEU A 44 -15.22 -5.98 -16.60
C LEU A 44 -15.05 -6.17 -15.10
N HIS A 45 -15.52 -7.30 -14.56
CA HIS A 45 -15.35 -7.61 -13.14
C HIS A 45 -13.87 -7.63 -12.74
N ARG A 46 -13.00 -8.30 -13.51
CA ARG A 46 -11.56 -8.30 -13.25
C ARG A 46 -10.94 -6.90 -13.28
N LEU A 47 -11.35 -6.06 -14.22
CA LEU A 47 -10.88 -4.67 -14.31
C LEU A 47 -11.35 -3.86 -13.09
N GLU A 48 -12.60 -4.00 -12.67
CA GLU A 48 -13.13 -3.33 -11.47
C GLU A 48 -12.38 -3.75 -10.21
N GLU A 49 -12.12 -5.05 -10.06
CA GLU A 49 -11.34 -5.59 -8.95
C GLU A 49 -9.93 -5.04 -8.95
N GLN A 50 -9.25 -5.03 -10.10
CA GLN A 50 -7.89 -4.50 -10.24
C GLN A 50 -7.83 -3.01 -9.87
N VAL A 51 -8.75 -2.19 -10.38
CA VAL A 51 -8.82 -0.76 -10.06
C VAL A 51 -9.10 -0.53 -8.57
N ARG A 52 -9.92 -1.38 -7.95
CA ARG A 52 -10.25 -1.30 -6.52
C ARG A 52 -9.08 -1.73 -5.63
N SER A 53 -8.39 -2.81 -5.98
CA SER A 53 -7.34 -3.41 -5.15
C SER A 53 -5.96 -2.78 -5.37
N ASP A 54 -5.79 -1.99 -6.43
CA ASP A 54 -4.50 -1.39 -6.75
C ASP A 54 -3.97 -0.54 -5.57
N LYS A 55 -2.68 -0.63 -5.30
CA LYS A 55 -2.00 0.09 -4.22
C LYS A 55 -0.73 0.67 -4.80
N VAL A 56 -0.49 1.95 -4.55
CA VAL A 56 0.78 2.56 -4.92
C VAL A 56 1.84 2.12 -3.91
N MET A 57 2.87 1.43 -4.39
CA MET A 57 4.00 1.00 -3.58
C MET A 57 5.22 1.86 -3.90
N VAL A 58 5.82 2.44 -2.86
CA VAL A 58 7.03 3.27 -2.98
C VAL A 58 8.17 2.58 -2.25
N ALA A 59 9.26 2.28 -2.97
CA ALA A 59 10.43 1.63 -2.40
C ALA A 59 11.58 2.63 -2.22
N PHE A 60 12.08 2.74 -0.99
CA PHE A 60 13.23 3.57 -0.65
C PHE A 60 14.49 2.72 -0.54
N VAL A 61 15.36 2.79 -1.55
CA VAL A 61 16.60 1.99 -1.62
C VAL A 61 17.82 2.91 -1.64
N ALA A 62 18.71 2.72 -0.67
CA ALA A 62 19.97 3.46 -0.55
C ALA A 62 20.90 2.73 0.44
N GLU A 63 22.17 3.13 0.48
CA GLU A 63 23.14 2.63 1.47
C GLU A 63 22.72 2.92 2.92
N PHE A 64 23.36 2.23 3.86
CA PHE A 64 23.15 2.44 5.29
C PHE A 64 23.34 3.91 5.68
N SER A 65 22.45 4.43 6.52
CA SER A 65 22.52 5.80 7.07
C SER A 65 22.53 6.96 6.06
N ARG A 66 21.94 6.78 4.86
CA ARG A 66 21.77 7.85 3.84
C ARG A 66 20.43 8.62 3.92
N GLY A 67 19.86 8.76 5.11
CA GLY A 67 18.67 9.59 5.32
C GLY A 67 17.34 9.03 4.81
N LYS A 68 17.26 7.73 4.46
CA LYS A 68 16.01 7.10 3.97
C LYS A 68 14.82 7.34 4.90
N SER A 69 14.99 7.11 6.20
CA SER A 69 13.93 7.32 7.19
C SER A 69 13.52 8.78 7.30
N GLU A 70 14.47 9.71 7.19
CA GLU A 70 14.15 11.14 7.23
C GLU A 70 13.41 11.59 5.97
N LEU A 71 13.76 11.03 4.80
CA LEU A 71 13.03 11.27 3.57
C LEU A 71 11.59 10.74 3.64
N ILE A 72 11.38 9.56 4.23
CA ILE A 72 10.03 9.04 4.49
C ILE A 72 9.25 9.99 5.41
N ASN A 73 9.86 10.47 6.50
CA ASN A 73 9.24 11.46 7.39
C ASN A 73 8.88 12.74 6.64
N ALA A 74 9.77 13.27 5.81
CA ALA A 74 9.56 14.52 5.08
C ALA A 74 8.51 14.41 3.97
N ILE A 75 8.41 13.27 3.29
CA ILE A 75 7.44 13.09 2.21
C ILE A 75 6.03 12.78 2.76
N PHE A 76 5.92 11.81 3.67
CA PHE A 76 4.61 11.28 4.08
C PHE A 76 4.11 11.80 5.43
N PHE A 77 4.97 12.37 6.27
CA PHE A 77 4.65 12.69 7.67
C PHE A 77 5.09 14.10 8.07
N ALA A 78 5.32 15.01 7.12
CA ALA A 78 5.82 16.36 7.39
C ALA A 78 4.91 17.12 8.38
N ASP A 79 3.60 16.97 8.22
CA ASP A 79 2.59 17.68 9.01
C ASP A 79 2.26 16.98 10.34
N TYR A 80 2.83 15.81 10.60
CA TYR A 80 2.49 15.00 11.78
C TYR A 80 3.11 15.51 13.09
N GLY A 81 3.99 16.52 13.02
CA GLY A 81 4.64 17.15 14.18
C GLY A 81 5.63 16.26 14.95
N ARG A 82 5.80 14.99 14.53
CA ARG A 82 6.74 14.03 15.11
C ARG A 82 7.30 13.11 14.03
N ARG A 83 8.51 12.59 14.27
CA ARG A 83 9.11 11.56 13.40
C ARG A 83 8.43 10.21 13.64
N ILE A 84 7.78 9.68 12.61
CA ILE A 84 7.17 8.35 12.65
C ILE A 84 8.25 7.29 12.44
N MET A 85 9.11 7.47 11.43
CA MET A 85 10.26 6.59 11.22
C MET A 85 11.45 7.05 12.05
N PRO A 86 12.18 6.13 12.71
CA PRO A 86 13.40 6.48 13.43
C PRO A 86 14.46 6.96 12.44
N ALA A 87 14.94 8.19 12.66
CA ALA A 87 15.89 8.87 11.77
C ALA A 87 17.00 9.65 12.51
N SER A 88 17.04 9.59 13.84
CA SER A 88 18.13 10.19 14.63
C SER A 88 19.43 9.39 14.49
N ALA A 89 20.58 10.01 14.77
CA ALA A 89 21.87 9.30 14.77
C ALA A 89 21.81 8.05 15.65
N GLY A 90 22.26 6.91 15.12
CA GLY A 90 22.19 5.60 15.80
C GLY A 90 20.78 4.98 15.90
N ARG A 91 19.73 5.68 15.47
CA ARG A 91 18.34 5.21 15.46
C ARG A 91 17.83 5.15 14.02
N THR A 92 18.21 4.09 13.30
CA THR A 92 17.77 3.81 11.93
C THR A 92 17.01 2.49 11.86
N THR A 93 16.19 2.33 10.84
CA THR A 93 15.50 1.08 10.52
C THR A 93 16.54 0.04 10.07
N MET A 94 16.75 -0.99 10.89
CA MET A 94 17.76 -2.06 10.65
C MET A 94 17.18 -3.34 10.03
N CYS A 95 15.85 -3.45 9.97
CA CYS A 95 15.14 -4.56 9.35
C CYS A 95 14.25 -4.06 8.19
N PRO A 96 13.95 -4.91 7.19
CA PRO A 96 12.90 -4.61 6.24
C PRO A 96 11.60 -4.26 6.99
N THR A 97 11.10 -3.05 6.76
CA THR A 97 9.93 -2.52 7.45
C THR A 97 8.97 -1.98 6.42
N GLU A 98 7.70 -2.32 6.58
CA GLU A 98 6.63 -1.80 5.74
C GLU A 98 5.62 -1.05 6.60
N LEU A 99 5.20 0.10 6.10
CA LEU A 99 4.05 0.82 6.61
C LEU A 99 2.91 0.60 5.63
N GLY A 100 1.78 0.12 6.13
CA GLY A 100 0.61 -0.17 5.32
C GLY A 100 -0.65 0.25 6.03
N TYR A 101 -1.68 0.50 5.24
CA TYR A 101 -3.03 0.74 5.73
C TYR A 101 -3.96 -0.38 5.24
N GLU A 102 -4.68 -0.98 6.17
CA GLU A 102 -5.74 -1.95 5.92
C GLU A 102 -6.96 -1.54 6.75
N ALA A 103 -8.05 -1.12 6.11
CA ALA A 103 -9.19 -0.51 6.79
C ALA A 103 -9.85 -1.41 7.85
N ASN A 104 -9.74 -2.73 7.69
CA ASN A 104 -10.33 -3.72 8.60
C ASN A 104 -9.34 -4.25 9.65
N VAL A 105 -8.12 -3.71 9.71
CA VAL A 105 -7.08 -4.12 10.64
C VAL A 105 -6.82 -2.99 11.63
N PRO A 106 -7.00 -3.22 12.94
CA PRO A 106 -6.66 -2.24 13.96
C PRO A 106 -5.18 -1.87 13.91
N PRO A 107 -4.79 -0.64 14.29
CA PRO A 107 -3.39 -0.25 14.36
C PRO A 107 -2.57 -1.22 15.19
N SER A 108 -1.59 -1.86 14.55
CA SER A 108 -0.75 -2.86 15.20
C SER A 108 0.63 -2.94 14.58
N LEU A 109 1.59 -3.40 15.38
CA LEU A 109 2.90 -3.83 14.94
C LEU A 109 2.85 -5.35 14.72
N ARG A 110 3.11 -5.79 13.50
CA ARG A 110 3.22 -7.21 13.14
C ARG A 110 4.68 -7.58 12.99
N LEU A 111 5.16 -8.49 13.83
CA LEU A 111 6.55 -8.92 13.87
C LEU A 111 6.66 -10.36 13.37
N LEU A 112 7.59 -10.59 12.45
CA LEU A 112 7.96 -11.92 12.01
C LEU A 112 9.26 -12.32 12.74
N PRO A 113 9.35 -13.51 13.37
CA PRO A 113 10.57 -13.95 14.06
C PRO A 113 11.79 -13.94 13.13
N ILE A 114 12.96 -13.54 13.64
CA ILE A 114 14.17 -13.35 12.81
C ILE A 114 14.66 -14.66 12.18
N GLU A 115 14.34 -15.80 12.80
CA GLU A 115 14.68 -17.15 12.35
C GLU A 115 13.99 -17.49 11.01
N THR A 116 12.88 -16.81 10.69
CA THR A 116 12.20 -16.98 9.39
C THR A 116 13.08 -16.57 8.21
N ARG A 117 14.08 -15.70 8.43
CA ARG A 117 15.03 -15.25 7.41
C ARG A 117 15.98 -16.36 6.94
N LEU A 118 16.11 -17.43 7.72
CA LEU A 118 16.90 -18.62 7.35
C LEU A 118 16.09 -19.60 6.49
N GLN A 119 14.80 -19.38 6.33
CA GLN A 119 13.92 -20.28 5.61
C GLN A 119 13.74 -19.82 4.15
N VAL A 120 13.34 -20.75 3.28
CA VAL A 120 13.24 -20.51 1.83
C VAL A 120 12.02 -19.66 1.47
N GLN A 121 11.02 -19.59 2.36
CA GLN A 121 9.78 -18.87 2.11
C GLN A 121 10.02 -17.36 1.99
N SER A 122 9.45 -16.79 0.95
CA SER A 122 9.38 -15.35 0.71
C SER A 122 8.50 -14.64 1.73
N LEU A 123 8.70 -13.32 1.86
CA LEU A 123 7.83 -12.48 2.68
C LEU A 123 6.36 -12.53 2.23
N ALA A 124 6.11 -12.67 0.92
CA ALA A 124 4.76 -12.82 0.38
C ALA A 124 4.08 -14.10 0.88
N GLU A 125 4.81 -15.22 0.97
CA GLU A 125 4.30 -16.46 1.53
C GLU A 125 4.09 -16.34 3.05
N TRP A 126 4.96 -15.65 3.77
CA TRP A 126 4.77 -15.40 5.21
C TRP A 126 3.54 -14.55 5.52
N ARG A 127 3.18 -13.59 4.66
CA ARG A 127 1.95 -12.79 4.84
C ARG A 127 0.68 -13.65 4.83
N MET A 128 0.70 -14.78 4.14
CA MET A 128 -0.44 -15.71 4.08
C MET A 128 -0.59 -16.58 5.33
N LYS A 129 0.34 -16.47 6.29
CA LYS A 129 0.41 -17.27 7.52
C LYS A 129 0.29 -16.38 8.77
N PRO A 130 -0.88 -15.76 9.01
CA PRO A 130 -1.06 -14.80 10.11
C PRO A 130 -0.67 -15.36 11.48
N GLU A 131 -0.82 -16.67 11.70
CA GLU A 131 -0.45 -17.37 12.94
C GLU A 131 1.06 -17.36 13.24
N ARG A 132 1.89 -17.04 12.24
CA ARG A 132 3.35 -16.92 12.39
C ARG A 132 3.80 -15.52 12.79
N TRP A 133 2.90 -14.55 12.78
CA TRP A 133 3.17 -13.18 13.15
C TRP A 133 2.82 -12.94 14.60
N HIS A 134 3.72 -12.26 15.32
CA HIS A 134 3.42 -11.72 16.63
C HIS A 134 2.83 -10.32 16.44
N GLU A 135 1.56 -10.16 16.82
CA GLU A 135 0.86 -8.88 16.72
C GLU A 135 0.84 -8.16 18.07
N ILE A 136 1.29 -6.90 18.06
CA ILE A 136 1.21 -5.98 19.20
C ILE A 136 0.26 -4.85 18.81
N ARG A 137 -0.88 -4.75 19.50
CA ARG A 137 -1.82 -3.64 19.30
C ARG A 137 -1.18 -2.32 19.74
N LEU A 138 -1.34 -1.29 18.93
CA LEU A 138 -0.92 0.05 19.28
C LEU A 138 -2.08 0.77 19.96
N ASP A 139 -1.77 1.45 21.06
CA ASP A 139 -2.70 2.37 21.74
C ASP A 139 -2.58 3.73 21.04
N VAL A 140 -3.63 4.13 20.31
CA VAL A 140 -3.65 5.32 19.46
C VAL A 140 -4.73 6.29 19.89
#